data_AF-A0A1M6CTY7-F1
#
_entry.id   AF-A0A1M6CTY7-F1
#
_cell.length_a   1.000
_cell.length_b   1.000
_cell.length_c   1.000
_cell.angle_alpha   90.00
_cell.angle_beta   90.00
_cell.angle_gamma   90.00
#
_symmetry.space_group_name_H-M   'P 1'
#
loop_
_entity.id
_entity.type
_entity.pdbx_description
1 polymer ?
#
loop_
_entity_poly.entity_id
_entity_poly.type
_entity_poly.pdbx_seq_one_letter_code
_entity_poly.pdbx_strand_id
1 'polypeptide(L)'
;MKNKITLGLFSLTLVGQLAYSAVPYHGKNYQFTQPNGDVITLTLTGNDYFAEQRTKSGRLVVYDNQLKGMAYAQVSQDGSQLISTGKLAVQSDNQLPMISTMSQQGLTAAAKGKLALKKRQAMLKVKGDTPLGNTLISTASSSTVTGSLKGLTVIIDFPDKSGSITKSQVEHFLNDLDYHEFGNFQSIRGYFRSVSGGKLDYTNVVTTYYTAKHKKSYYADSSLESSVRSQELIHEALDWLENQQGFDFSTLSTDSQGLIKGLNFFYAGDSDSSWARGLWPHMGGLSPRFCADGVCSNLYQISDMGSRLSIGTFAHESGHLIAGWPDLYDYDGSSLGSVASFGIMGYGSASQTSQLHPVPPVAPLRALAGWDSVTELNPAINANAPQGRLSATSGSNTDYKWSNPANPKEAFYIEAIHRSGQNTEQPDQGLAVWHVDPAGDNSNEWHPYIQMEHADALRDPENNRNYGDNKDLYHEYGEFTASLPNALTSKGTNSLWWNGNESGLNITDVSAPAETISFTVTPGDVTTPTTPTTPSDTVVYTGSLTEKGEKIEPDGNWFQYDGGTIKLALEGPSNTDFDLKIMKWDNQSSWVQVAASEASGSSESITYQAEQGYYYFSVKSYSGSGQYQLSVTK
;
A
#
# COMPACT_ATOMS: atom_id res chain seq x y z
N MET A 1 -55.40 -39.77 19.02
CA MET A 1 -54.95 -38.41 18.67
C MET A 1 -53.50 -38.48 18.23
N LYS A 2 -53.24 -38.33 16.93
CA LYS A 2 -51.88 -38.36 16.35
C LYS A 2 -51.41 -36.90 16.19
N ASN A 3 -50.42 -36.48 16.97
CA ASN A 3 -49.80 -35.17 16.82
C ASN A 3 -48.80 -35.20 15.65
N LYS A 4 -49.06 -34.36 14.65
CA LYS A 4 -48.12 -34.04 13.58
C LYS A 4 -47.18 -32.96 14.09
N ILE A 5 -45.87 -33.23 14.06
CA ILE A 5 -44.82 -32.22 14.24
C ILE A 5 -44.50 -31.70 12.84
N THR A 6 -44.78 -30.41 12.61
CA THR A 6 -44.43 -29.71 11.39
C THR A 6 -42.98 -29.26 11.50
N LEU A 7 -42.10 -29.83 10.66
CA LEU A 7 -40.70 -29.42 10.55
C LEU A 7 -40.65 -28.14 9.69
N GLY A 8 -40.31 -27.00 10.30
CA GLY A 8 -40.07 -25.77 9.57
C GLY A 8 -38.74 -25.85 8.81
N LEU A 9 -38.79 -25.68 7.48
CA LEU A 9 -37.60 -25.42 6.68
C LEU A 9 -37.00 -24.08 7.12
N PHE A 10 -35.84 -24.11 7.77
CA PHE A 10 -34.96 -22.95 7.84
C PHE A 10 -34.34 -22.76 6.45
N SER A 11 -34.84 -21.77 5.70
CA SER A 11 -34.15 -21.25 4.53
C SER A 11 -32.84 -20.63 4.99
N LEU A 12 -31.73 -21.33 4.76
CA LEU A 12 -30.38 -20.79 4.90
C LEU A 12 -30.24 -19.68 3.84
N THR A 13 -30.37 -18.42 4.24
CA THR A 13 -29.98 -17.28 3.39
C THR A 13 -28.47 -17.37 3.19
N LEU A 14 -28.07 -17.89 2.03
CA LEU A 14 -26.69 -17.87 1.55
C LEU A 14 -26.30 -16.40 1.35
N VAL A 15 -25.61 -15.79 2.32
CA VAL A 15 -25.01 -14.48 2.12
C VAL A 15 -23.77 -14.71 1.26
N GLY A 16 -23.92 -14.58 -0.06
CA GLY A 16 -22.79 -14.49 -0.98
C GLY A 16 -21.88 -13.34 -0.54
N GLN A 17 -20.57 -13.63 -0.45
CA GLN A 17 -19.57 -12.58 -0.29
C GLN A 17 -19.25 -12.05 -1.68
N LEU A 18 -19.39 -10.74 -1.88
CA LEU A 18 -18.97 -10.07 -3.12
C LEU A 18 -17.49 -10.38 -3.36
N ALA A 19 -17.13 -10.62 -4.61
CA ALA A 19 -15.71 -10.69 -4.95
C ALA A 19 -15.14 -9.28 -4.83
N TYR A 20 -14.15 -9.10 -3.96
CA TYR A 20 -13.38 -7.87 -3.93
C TYR A 20 -12.38 -7.96 -5.09
N SER A 21 -12.18 -6.86 -5.79
CA SER A 21 -11.00 -6.58 -6.62
C SER A 21 -10.55 -5.15 -6.31
N ALA A 22 -9.46 -4.70 -6.92
CA ALA A 22 -8.82 -3.40 -6.76
C ALA A 22 -8.00 -3.22 -5.48
N VAL A 23 -8.13 -4.11 -4.51
CA VAL A 23 -7.50 -3.97 -3.20
C VAL A 23 -6.83 -5.28 -2.85
N PRO A 24 -5.64 -5.28 -2.25
CA PRO A 24 -4.94 -6.54 -2.01
C PRO A 24 -5.73 -7.47 -1.10
N TYR A 25 -5.56 -8.75 -1.36
CA TYR A 25 -6.17 -9.84 -0.64
C TYR A 25 -5.28 -10.22 0.53
N HIS A 26 -5.82 -10.16 1.74
CA HIS A 26 -5.18 -10.79 2.89
C HIS A 26 -6.19 -11.59 3.68
N GLY A 27 -6.13 -12.91 3.49
CA GLY A 27 -7.08 -13.81 4.15
C GLY A 27 -8.52 -13.63 3.68
N LYS A 28 -8.74 -13.05 2.49
CA LYS A 28 -10.09 -12.78 1.96
C LYS A 28 -10.74 -14.10 1.58
N ASN A 29 -11.95 -14.34 2.06
CA ASN A 29 -12.67 -15.57 1.76
C ASN A 29 -13.61 -15.38 0.58
N TYR A 30 -13.74 -16.43 -0.24
CA TYR A 30 -14.77 -16.51 -1.27
C TYR A 30 -15.24 -17.98 -1.42
N GLN A 31 -16.38 -18.17 -2.05
CA GLN A 31 -16.95 -19.50 -2.29
C GLN A 31 -16.82 -19.89 -3.77
N PHE A 32 -16.51 -21.16 -4.03
CA PHE A 32 -16.46 -21.72 -5.37
C PHE A 32 -17.28 -23.01 -5.43
N THR A 33 -18.10 -23.15 -6.48
CA THR A 33 -18.90 -24.36 -6.71
C THR A 33 -18.15 -25.32 -7.62
N GLN A 34 -17.79 -26.49 -7.08
CA GLN A 34 -17.10 -27.55 -7.81
C GLN A 34 -18.00 -28.19 -8.89
N PRO A 35 -17.41 -28.86 -9.90
CA PRO A 35 -18.17 -29.57 -10.96
C PRO A 35 -19.19 -30.60 -10.45
N ASN A 36 -18.96 -31.16 -9.26
CA ASN A 36 -19.85 -32.13 -8.62
C ASN A 36 -20.99 -31.45 -7.81
N GLY A 37 -21.04 -30.12 -7.76
CA GLY A 37 -22.02 -29.33 -7.02
C GLY A 37 -21.60 -28.96 -5.59
N ASP A 38 -20.45 -29.44 -5.10
CA ASP A 38 -19.97 -29.09 -3.76
C ASP A 38 -19.51 -27.63 -3.72
N VAL A 39 -19.92 -26.90 -2.68
CA VAL A 39 -19.44 -25.53 -2.45
C VAL A 39 -18.28 -25.56 -1.45
N ILE A 40 -17.12 -25.06 -1.88
CA ILE A 40 -15.95 -24.90 -1.03
C ILE A 40 -15.71 -23.42 -0.71
N THR A 41 -15.20 -23.13 0.48
CA THR A 41 -14.67 -21.81 0.83
C THR A 41 -13.16 -21.82 0.66
N LEU A 42 -12.65 -20.81 -0.04
CA LEU A 42 -11.22 -20.59 -0.25
C LEU A 42 -10.80 -19.26 0.37
N THR A 43 -9.54 -19.20 0.79
CA THR A 43 -8.88 -18.02 1.33
C THR A 43 -7.86 -17.53 0.29
N LEU A 44 -7.88 -16.23 0.02
CA LEU A 44 -7.09 -15.55 -0.99
C LEU A 44 -6.08 -14.61 -0.31
N THR A 45 -4.81 -14.72 -0.72
CA THR A 45 -3.73 -13.82 -0.28
C THR A 45 -2.87 -13.38 -1.47
N GLY A 46 -2.72 -12.08 -1.69
CA GLY A 46 -2.00 -11.47 -2.81
C GLY A 46 -2.68 -10.19 -3.30
N ASN A 47 -2.74 -9.98 -4.61
CA ASN A 47 -3.39 -8.84 -5.25
C ASN A 47 -4.07 -9.26 -6.57
N ASP A 48 -4.61 -8.30 -7.34
CA ASP A 48 -5.34 -8.59 -8.57
C ASP A 48 -4.51 -9.22 -9.69
N TYR A 49 -3.19 -9.09 -9.61
CA TYR A 49 -2.28 -9.61 -10.61
C TYR A 49 -1.73 -10.98 -10.26
N PHE A 50 -1.58 -11.28 -8.96
CA PHE A 50 -1.28 -12.62 -8.46
C PHE A 50 -1.81 -12.82 -7.04
N ALA A 51 -2.53 -13.92 -6.81
CA ALA A 51 -2.91 -14.33 -5.46
C ALA A 51 -2.88 -15.85 -5.29
N GLU A 52 -2.37 -16.27 -4.14
CA GLU A 52 -2.43 -17.65 -3.71
C GLU A 52 -3.80 -17.96 -3.13
N GLN A 53 -4.31 -19.14 -3.49
CA GLN A 53 -5.60 -19.63 -3.04
C GLN A 53 -5.38 -20.85 -2.16
N ARG A 54 -6.06 -20.87 -1.01
CA ARG A 54 -5.92 -21.94 -0.03
C ARG A 54 -7.27 -22.42 0.48
N THR A 55 -7.37 -23.70 0.83
CA THR A 55 -8.48 -24.18 1.67
C THR A 55 -8.35 -23.60 3.09
N LYS A 56 -9.39 -23.68 3.92
CA LYS A 56 -9.30 -23.18 5.31
C LYS A 56 -8.25 -23.91 6.16
N SER A 57 -7.89 -25.14 5.80
CA SER A 57 -6.79 -25.88 6.44
C SER A 57 -5.39 -25.45 5.97
N GLY A 58 -5.30 -24.49 5.04
CA GLY A 58 -4.04 -23.90 4.57
C GLY A 58 -3.39 -24.61 3.38
N ARG A 59 -4.09 -25.56 2.73
CA ARG A 59 -3.58 -26.29 1.55
C ARG A 59 -3.76 -25.46 0.28
N LEU A 60 -2.73 -25.42 -0.57
CA LEU A 60 -2.77 -24.69 -1.83
C LEU A 60 -3.78 -25.32 -2.80
N VAL A 61 -4.47 -24.46 -3.55
CA VAL A 61 -5.36 -24.86 -4.63
C VAL A 61 -5.08 -24.06 -5.90
N VAL A 62 -5.37 -24.65 -7.05
CA VAL A 62 -5.31 -24.02 -8.37
C VAL A 62 -6.49 -24.50 -9.21
N TYR A 63 -7.01 -23.66 -10.10
CA TYR A 63 -8.03 -24.10 -11.05
C TYR A 63 -7.44 -25.07 -12.06
N ASP A 64 -8.05 -26.24 -12.20
CA ASP A 64 -7.63 -27.29 -13.14
C ASP A 64 -8.61 -27.32 -14.34
N ASN A 65 -8.10 -27.02 -15.54
CA ASN A 65 -8.91 -26.98 -16.77
C ASN A 65 -9.44 -28.35 -17.20
N GLN A 66 -8.77 -29.46 -16.85
CA GLN A 66 -9.25 -30.81 -17.16
C GLN A 66 -10.38 -31.21 -16.22
N LEU A 67 -10.25 -30.88 -14.94
CA LEU A 67 -11.29 -31.16 -13.94
C LEU A 67 -12.43 -30.14 -13.96
N LYS A 68 -12.21 -28.94 -14.52
CA LYS A 68 -13.11 -27.78 -14.49
C LYS A 68 -13.43 -27.28 -13.07
N GLY A 69 -12.49 -27.44 -12.14
CA GLY A 69 -12.70 -27.10 -10.73
C GLY A 69 -11.41 -26.80 -9.99
N MET A 70 -11.54 -26.42 -8.73
CA MET A 70 -10.39 -26.12 -7.87
C MET A 70 -9.76 -27.43 -7.39
N ALA A 71 -8.53 -27.69 -7.81
CA ALA A 71 -7.75 -28.84 -7.41
C ALA A 71 -6.72 -28.47 -6.35
N TYR A 72 -6.35 -29.42 -5.49
CA TYR A 72 -5.18 -29.24 -4.64
C TYR A 72 -3.94 -29.04 -5.51
N ALA A 73 -3.04 -28.17 -5.07
CA ALA A 73 -1.83 -27.81 -5.80
C ALA A 73 -0.55 -28.15 -5.03
N GLN A 74 0.52 -28.33 -5.77
CA GLN A 74 1.90 -28.39 -5.27
C GLN A 74 2.72 -27.30 -5.95
N VAL A 75 3.76 -26.81 -5.27
CA VAL A 75 4.73 -25.92 -5.87
C VAL A 75 5.63 -26.73 -6.81
N SER A 76 5.90 -26.21 -8.01
CA SER A 76 6.82 -26.82 -8.96
C SER A 76 8.24 -26.96 -8.38
N GLN A 77 9.05 -27.88 -8.92
CA GLN A 77 10.41 -28.13 -8.40
C GLN A 77 11.30 -26.88 -8.40
N ASP A 78 11.10 -25.97 -9.36
CA ASP A 78 11.82 -24.71 -9.48
C ASP A 78 11.18 -23.56 -8.66
N GLY A 79 10.10 -23.82 -7.92
CA GLY A 79 9.42 -22.83 -7.10
C GLY A 79 8.59 -21.80 -7.86
N SER A 80 8.46 -21.93 -9.19
CA SER A 80 7.92 -20.87 -10.05
C SER A 80 6.41 -20.93 -10.29
N GLN A 81 5.78 -22.08 -10.06
CA GLN A 81 4.39 -22.33 -10.45
C GLN A 81 3.63 -23.22 -9.46
N LEU A 82 2.30 -23.07 -9.43
CA LEU A 82 1.39 -24.01 -8.79
C LEU A 82 0.95 -25.06 -9.81
N ILE A 83 1.19 -26.33 -9.50
CA ILE A 83 0.84 -27.48 -10.34
C ILE A 83 -0.33 -28.22 -9.70
N SER A 84 -1.40 -28.45 -10.47
CA SER A 84 -2.52 -29.27 -10.04
C SER A 84 -2.08 -30.71 -9.71
N THR A 85 -2.61 -31.25 -8.62
CA THR A 85 -2.44 -32.66 -8.26
C THR A 85 -3.43 -33.59 -8.95
N GLY A 86 -4.35 -33.05 -9.77
CA GLY A 86 -5.42 -33.81 -10.41
C GLY A 86 -6.52 -34.28 -9.44
N LYS A 87 -6.60 -33.70 -8.23
CA LYS A 87 -7.62 -34.01 -7.23
C LYS A 87 -8.36 -32.75 -6.78
N LEU A 88 -9.68 -32.75 -6.92
CA LEU A 88 -10.53 -31.64 -6.48
C LEU A 88 -10.40 -31.39 -4.97
N ALA A 89 -10.37 -30.11 -4.59
CA ALA A 89 -10.51 -29.68 -3.22
C ALA A 89 -11.93 -29.97 -2.72
N VAL A 90 -12.06 -30.45 -1.48
CA VAL A 90 -13.33 -30.92 -0.91
C VAL A 90 -13.76 -30.08 0.29
N GLN A 91 -15.07 -29.99 0.53
CA GLN A 91 -15.62 -29.19 1.62
C GLN A 91 -15.19 -29.67 3.02
N SER A 92 -14.95 -30.96 3.21
CA SER A 92 -14.52 -31.51 4.50
C SER A 92 -13.17 -30.95 4.97
N ASP A 93 -12.32 -30.50 4.05
CA ASP A 93 -11.06 -29.81 4.37
C ASP A 93 -11.30 -28.42 5.01
N ASN A 94 -12.52 -27.86 4.85
CA ASN A 94 -12.93 -26.61 5.51
C ASN A 94 -13.46 -26.81 6.93
N GLN A 95 -13.66 -28.06 7.37
CA GLN A 95 -14.16 -28.40 8.71
C GLN A 95 -13.03 -28.81 9.67
N LEU A 96 -11.81 -28.98 9.18
CA LEU A 96 -10.66 -29.23 10.04
C LEU A 96 -10.33 -27.92 10.79
N PRO A 97 -10.35 -27.91 12.14
CA PRO A 97 -9.91 -26.75 12.88
C PRO A 97 -8.47 -26.41 12.50
N MET A 98 -8.13 -25.12 12.58
CA MET A 98 -6.79 -24.56 12.37
C MET A 98 -5.84 -25.04 13.49
N ILE A 99 -5.72 -26.36 13.71
CA ILE A 99 -4.83 -26.96 14.69
C ILE A 99 -3.43 -26.89 14.09
N SER A 100 -2.74 -25.76 14.29
CA SER A 100 -1.28 -25.58 14.17
C SER A 100 -0.58 -26.22 12.96
N THR A 101 -1.28 -26.55 11.87
CA THR A 101 -0.67 -27.03 10.63
C THR A 101 -0.14 -25.79 9.94
N MET A 102 1.18 -25.64 9.89
CA MET A 102 1.82 -24.62 9.06
C MET A 102 1.19 -24.66 7.67
N SER A 103 0.62 -23.54 7.23
CA SER A 103 0.10 -23.40 5.87
C SER A 103 1.13 -23.92 4.88
N GLN A 104 0.68 -24.70 3.88
CA GLN A 104 1.58 -25.28 2.89
C GLN A 104 2.46 -24.19 2.28
N GLN A 105 3.78 -24.38 2.21
CA GLN A 105 4.65 -23.35 1.64
C GLN A 105 4.22 -23.00 0.21
N GLY A 106 4.05 -21.71 -0.05
CA GLY A 106 3.65 -21.14 -1.35
C GLY A 106 4.82 -20.90 -2.31
N LEU A 107 4.57 -20.09 -3.34
CA LEU A 107 5.61 -19.59 -4.24
C LEU A 107 6.52 -18.59 -3.52
N THR A 108 7.75 -18.43 -4.02
CA THR A 108 8.66 -17.39 -3.55
C THR A 108 8.19 -16.00 -3.99
N ALA A 109 8.53 -14.94 -3.25
CA ALA A 109 8.23 -13.55 -3.60
C ALA A 109 8.64 -13.22 -5.05
N ALA A 110 9.89 -13.53 -5.43
CA ALA A 110 10.38 -13.33 -6.78
C ALA A 110 9.56 -14.06 -7.89
N ALA A 111 8.98 -15.23 -7.59
CA ALA A 111 8.10 -15.93 -8.53
C ALA A 111 6.74 -15.23 -8.63
N LYS A 112 6.17 -14.81 -7.49
CA LYS A 112 4.92 -14.04 -7.42
C LYS A 112 5.04 -12.73 -8.19
N GLY A 113 6.12 -11.97 -7.98
CA GLY A 113 6.36 -10.69 -8.65
C GLY A 113 6.47 -10.84 -10.17
N LYS A 114 7.14 -11.89 -10.67
CA LYS A 114 7.17 -12.18 -12.11
C LYS A 114 5.79 -12.50 -12.69
N LEU A 115 4.98 -13.27 -11.96
CA LEU A 115 3.61 -13.60 -12.38
C LEU A 115 2.71 -12.37 -12.36
N ALA A 116 2.79 -11.56 -11.29
CA ALA A 116 2.05 -10.32 -11.12
C ALA A 116 2.39 -9.31 -12.24
N LEU A 117 3.69 -9.05 -12.48
CA LEU A 117 4.12 -8.14 -13.55
C LEU A 117 3.61 -8.60 -14.92
N LYS A 118 3.74 -9.89 -15.23
CA LYS A 118 3.25 -10.46 -16.49
C LYS A 118 1.74 -10.29 -16.62
N LYS A 119 0.97 -10.57 -15.56
CA LYS A 119 -0.49 -10.43 -15.56
C LYS A 119 -0.89 -8.97 -15.71
N ARG A 120 -0.29 -8.05 -14.95
CA ARG A 120 -0.51 -6.61 -15.04
C ARG A 120 -0.29 -6.07 -16.46
N GLN A 121 0.85 -6.40 -17.07
CA GLN A 121 1.14 -6.01 -18.44
C GLN A 121 0.13 -6.57 -19.44
N ALA A 122 -0.36 -7.80 -19.24
CA ALA A 122 -1.37 -8.40 -20.10
C ALA A 122 -2.75 -7.74 -19.93
N MET A 123 -3.15 -7.44 -18.69
CA MET A 123 -4.45 -6.84 -18.36
C MET A 123 -4.58 -5.40 -18.83
N LEU A 124 -3.49 -4.62 -18.77
CA LEU A 124 -3.46 -3.21 -19.17
C LEU A 124 -3.15 -3.00 -20.66
N LYS A 125 -2.92 -4.08 -21.42
CA LYS A 125 -2.55 -3.98 -22.83
C LYS A 125 -3.74 -3.66 -23.72
N VAL A 126 -3.72 -2.47 -24.32
CA VAL A 126 -4.63 -2.09 -25.41
C VAL A 126 -3.93 -2.26 -26.76
N LYS A 127 -4.50 -3.05 -27.69
CA LYS A 127 -3.93 -3.22 -29.04
C LYS A 127 -3.88 -1.87 -29.77
N GLY A 128 -2.70 -1.50 -30.27
CA GLY A 128 -2.46 -0.23 -30.97
C GLY A 128 -1.64 0.78 -30.16
N ASP A 129 -1.46 0.55 -28.86
CA ASP A 129 -0.61 1.33 -27.98
C ASP A 129 0.73 0.64 -27.71
N THR A 130 1.76 1.45 -27.43
CA THR A 130 2.91 0.99 -26.63
C THR A 130 2.40 0.53 -25.26
N PRO A 131 2.91 -0.59 -24.69
CA PRO A 131 2.38 -1.15 -23.45
C PRO A 131 2.25 -0.10 -22.33
N LEU A 132 1.01 0.18 -21.91
CA LEU A 132 0.67 1.08 -20.81
C LEU A 132 1.29 0.66 -19.46
N GLY A 133 1.78 -0.58 -19.37
CA GLY A 133 2.34 -1.20 -18.17
C GLY A 133 3.60 -0.52 -17.60
N ASN A 134 4.35 0.22 -18.40
CA ASN A 134 5.45 1.08 -17.93
C ASN A 134 5.07 2.57 -17.91
N THR A 135 3.89 2.91 -18.42
CA THR A 135 3.43 4.28 -18.60
C THR A 135 2.53 4.73 -17.45
N LEU A 136 1.80 3.89 -16.70
CA LEU A 136 1.17 4.38 -15.45
C LEU A 136 2.21 4.95 -14.43
N ILE A 137 3.44 4.43 -14.44
CA ILE A 137 4.56 4.91 -13.62
C ILE A 137 5.25 6.14 -14.26
N SER A 138 5.28 6.25 -15.60
CA SER A 138 5.93 7.38 -16.31
C SER A 138 4.97 8.48 -16.82
N THR A 139 3.67 8.25 -16.75
CA THR A 139 2.55 9.14 -17.15
C THR A 139 1.66 9.53 -15.97
N ALA A 140 2.12 9.36 -14.74
CA ALA A 140 1.80 10.29 -13.66
C ALA A 140 2.35 11.71 -13.97
N SER A 141 2.32 12.12 -15.24
CA SER A 141 2.82 13.37 -15.78
C SER A 141 1.67 14.37 -15.84
N SER A 142 1.56 15.17 -14.78
CA SER A 142 1.02 16.54 -14.76
C SER A 142 -0.45 16.80 -15.13
N SER A 143 -1.29 15.80 -15.42
CA SER A 143 -2.70 16.10 -15.72
C SER A 143 -3.50 16.36 -14.43
N THR A 144 -3.70 17.63 -14.10
CA THR A 144 -4.62 18.05 -13.04
C THR A 144 -6.03 17.50 -13.31
N VAL A 145 -6.69 16.97 -12.29
CA VAL A 145 -8.03 16.38 -12.38
C VAL A 145 -9.01 17.24 -11.59
N THR A 146 -9.42 18.37 -12.17
CA THR A 146 -10.30 19.33 -11.51
C THR A 146 -11.53 19.65 -12.37
N GLY A 147 -12.50 20.34 -11.79
CA GLY A 147 -13.76 20.70 -12.44
C GLY A 147 -14.75 19.53 -12.47
N SER A 148 -15.65 19.55 -13.46
CA SER A 148 -16.67 18.52 -13.62
C SER A 148 -16.15 17.38 -14.50
N LEU A 149 -16.18 16.16 -13.96
CA LEU A 149 -15.86 14.94 -14.69
C LEU A 149 -17.11 14.06 -14.78
N LYS A 150 -17.44 13.60 -15.98
CA LYS A 150 -18.58 12.71 -16.24
C LYS A 150 -18.09 11.37 -16.77
N GLY A 151 -18.21 10.35 -15.94
CA GLY A 151 -18.00 8.95 -16.30
C GLY A 151 -19.28 8.26 -16.79
N LEU A 152 -19.13 7.00 -17.19
CA LEU A 152 -20.20 6.11 -17.59
C LEU A 152 -20.20 4.88 -16.69
N THR A 153 -21.37 4.53 -16.16
CA THR A 153 -21.58 3.25 -15.47
C THR A 153 -22.67 2.47 -16.18
N VAL A 154 -22.28 1.34 -16.77
CA VAL A 154 -23.21 0.43 -17.45
C VAL A 154 -23.61 -0.69 -16.49
N ILE A 155 -24.92 -0.90 -16.32
CA ILE A 155 -25.47 -1.99 -15.50
C ILE A 155 -25.96 -3.11 -16.41
N ILE A 156 -25.58 -4.35 -16.09
CA ILE A 156 -25.71 -5.51 -16.98
C ILE A 156 -26.51 -6.62 -16.31
N ASP A 157 -27.51 -7.11 -17.04
CA ASP A 157 -28.32 -8.29 -16.77
C ASP A 157 -27.89 -9.44 -17.68
N PHE A 158 -28.28 -10.66 -17.29
CA PHE A 158 -28.18 -11.85 -18.13
C PHE A 158 -29.58 -12.44 -18.35
N PRO A 159 -29.81 -13.20 -19.45
CA PRO A 159 -31.10 -13.83 -19.73
C PRO A 159 -31.61 -14.75 -18.61
N ASP A 160 -30.71 -15.28 -17.77
CA ASP A 160 -31.00 -16.16 -16.63
C ASP A 160 -30.70 -15.53 -15.26
N LYS A 161 -30.24 -14.28 -15.22
CA LYS A 161 -29.90 -13.57 -13.97
C LYS A 161 -30.14 -12.07 -14.12
N SER A 162 -31.21 -11.60 -13.50
CA SER A 162 -31.50 -10.18 -13.36
C SER A 162 -30.88 -9.58 -12.11
N GLY A 163 -30.50 -8.31 -12.19
CA GLY A 163 -29.98 -7.50 -11.11
C GLY A 163 -31.03 -7.23 -10.04
N SER A 164 -30.60 -7.19 -8.79
CA SER A 164 -31.49 -6.93 -7.65
C SER A 164 -31.50 -5.46 -7.22
N ILE A 165 -30.47 -4.70 -7.60
CA ILE A 165 -30.31 -3.28 -7.28
C ILE A 165 -30.87 -2.46 -8.44
N THR A 166 -31.75 -1.51 -8.16
CA THR A 166 -32.38 -0.70 -9.22
C THR A 166 -31.40 0.31 -9.82
N LYS A 167 -31.65 0.76 -11.05
CA LYS A 167 -30.92 1.88 -11.66
C LYS A 167 -30.84 3.10 -10.74
N SER A 168 -31.96 3.48 -10.11
CA SER A 168 -32.02 4.62 -9.19
C SER A 168 -31.06 4.45 -8.02
N GLN A 169 -31.01 3.26 -7.42
CA GLN A 169 -30.08 2.99 -6.31
C GLN A 169 -28.61 3.09 -6.74
N VAL A 170 -28.28 2.65 -7.96
CA VAL A 170 -26.93 2.85 -8.52
C VAL A 170 -26.67 4.33 -8.79
N GLU A 171 -27.64 5.08 -9.31
CA GLU A 171 -27.54 6.54 -9.50
C GLU A 171 -27.28 7.26 -8.18
N HIS A 172 -28.03 6.95 -7.11
CA HIS A 172 -27.83 7.52 -5.78
C HIS A 172 -26.44 7.16 -5.23
N PHE A 173 -26.03 5.89 -5.31
CA PHE A 173 -24.71 5.43 -4.88
C PHE A 173 -23.55 6.17 -5.56
N LEU A 174 -23.71 6.53 -6.83
CA LEU A 174 -22.65 7.18 -7.59
C LEU A 174 -22.67 8.70 -7.48
N ASN A 175 -23.86 9.33 -7.40
CA ASN A 175 -24.02 10.76 -7.67
C ASN A 175 -24.60 11.59 -6.52
N ASP A 176 -25.26 11.00 -5.53
CA ASP A 176 -25.95 11.78 -4.49
C ASP A 176 -24.98 12.28 -3.42
N LEU A 177 -25.02 13.56 -3.09
CA LEU A 177 -24.16 14.11 -2.05
C LEU A 177 -24.60 13.73 -0.63
N ASP A 178 -25.84 13.28 -0.46
CA ASP A 178 -26.44 12.84 0.81
C ASP A 178 -26.82 11.35 0.70
N TYR A 179 -25.81 10.49 0.55
CA TYR A 179 -26.00 9.05 0.35
C TYR A 179 -25.45 8.24 1.51
N HIS A 180 -26.26 7.35 2.09
CA HIS A 180 -25.86 6.48 3.20
C HIS A 180 -26.40 5.04 3.11
N GLU A 181 -26.91 4.62 1.94
CA GLU A 181 -27.44 3.27 1.79
C GLU A 181 -26.34 2.20 1.89
N PHE A 182 -26.75 0.97 2.25
CA PHE A 182 -25.88 -0.19 2.46
C PHE A 182 -24.74 0.02 3.48
N GLY A 183 -24.85 1.03 4.33
CA GLY A 183 -23.86 1.36 5.35
C GLY A 183 -22.65 2.14 4.82
N ASN A 184 -22.70 2.61 3.57
CA ASN A 184 -21.64 3.47 3.03
C ASN A 184 -21.65 4.83 3.73
N PHE A 185 -20.46 5.38 3.94
CA PHE A 185 -20.32 6.72 4.52
C PHE A 185 -20.83 7.83 3.59
N GLN A 186 -20.73 7.63 2.27
CA GLN A 186 -21.10 8.60 1.24
C GLN A 186 -21.21 7.90 -0.14
N SER A 187 -21.56 8.67 -1.18
CA SER A 187 -21.47 8.24 -2.58
C SER A 187 -20.07 8.38 -3.16
N ILE A 188 -19.86 7.86 -4.38
CA ILE A 188 -18.62 8.09 -5.13
C ILE A 188 -18.36 9.57 -5.39
N ARG A 189 -19.36 10.32 -5.86
CA ARG A 189 -19.27 11.78 -6.00
C ARG A 189 -18.92 12.46 -4.69
N GLY A 190 -19.58 12.07 -3.59
CA GLY A 190 -19.33 12.59 -2.24
C GLY A 190 -17.87 12.40 -1.83
N TYR A 191 -17.33 11.19 -2.03
CA TYR A 191 -15.93 10.88 -1.74
C TYR A 191 -14.96 11.75 -2.53
N PHE A 192 -15.06 11.79 -3.86
CA PHE A 192 -14.14 12.59 -4.67
C PHE A 192 -14.27 14.10 -4.43
N ARG A 193 -15.46 14.59 -4.08
CA ARG A 193 -15.65 15.99 -3.68
C ARG A 193 -15.01 16.29 -2.32
N SER A 194 -15.13 15.37 -1.36
CA SER A 194 -14.51 15.45 -0.03
C SER A 194 -12.99 15.49 -0.13
N VAL A 195 -12.36 14.47 -0.74
CA VAL A 195 -10.90 14.35 -0.79
C VAL A 195 -10.22 15.40 -1.68
N SER A 196 -10.96 16.03 -2.60
CA SER A 196 -10.43 17.09 -3.47
C SER A 196 -10.66 18.51 -2.95
N GLY A 197 -11.27 18.68 -1.77
CA GLY A 197 -11.64 20.02 -1.26
C GLY A 197 -12.66 20.73 -2.16
N GLY A 198 -13.52 19.96 -2.83
CA GLY A 198 -14.50 20.46 -3.80
C GLY A 198 -13.93 20.84 -5.17
N LYS A 199 -12.64 20.59 -5.44
CA LYS A 199 -12.01 20.89 -6.74
C LYS A 199 -12.42 19.91 -7.84
N LEU A 200 -12.90 18.72 -7.51
CA LEU A 200 -13.42 17.73 -8.45
C LEU A 200 -14.89 17.43 -8.16
N ASP A 201 -15.69 17.45 -9.21
CA ASP A 201 -17.08 16.98 -9.22
C ASP A 201 -17.22 15.80 -10.17
N TYR A 202 -17.00 14.58 -9.65
CA TYR A 202 -17.08 13.34 -10.44
C TYR A 202 -18.48 12.74 -10.39
N THR A 203 -19.16 12.75 -11.52
CA THR A 203 -20.50 12.18 -11.71
C THR A 203 -20.46 11.03 -12.71
N ASN A 204 -21.46 10.15 -12.67
CA ASN A 204 -21.61 9.04 -13.58
C ASN A 204 -22.99 9.06 -14.23
N VAL A 205 -23.03 8.87 -15.55
CA VAL A 205 -24.28 8.48 -16.24
C VAL A 205 -24.50 7.00 -15.97
N VAL A 206 -25.66 6.64 -15.44
CA VAL A 206 -26.05 5.24 -15.22
C VAL A 206 -27.03 4.82 -16.30
N THR A 207 -26.74 3.70 -16.96
CA THR A 207 -27.59 3.19 -18.03
C THR A 207 -28.84 2.50 -17.48
N THR A 208 -29.82 2.21 -18.32
CA THR A 208 -30.74 1.11 -18.04
C THR A 208 -29.99 -0.22 -18.12
N TYR A 209 -30.58 -1.28 -17.57
CA TYR A 209 -30.01 -2.61 -17.68
C TYR A 209 -29.88 -3.05 -19.14
N TYR A 210 -28.64 -3.35 -19.53
CA TYR A 210 -28.34 -4.09 -20.75
C TYR A 210 -28.49 -5.59 -20.47
N THR A 211 -29.29 -6.34 -21.23
CA THR A 211 -29.32 -7.80 -21.13
C THR A 211 -28.33 -8.43 -22.11
N ALA A 212 -27.33 -9.13 -21.57
CA ALA A 212 -26.30 -9.84 -22.33
C ALA A 212 -26.87 -10.87 -23.31
N LYS A 213 -26.15 -11.16 -24.40
CA LYS A 213 -26.60 -12.13 -25.42
C LYS A 213 -26.65 -13.56 -24.90
N HIS A 214 -25.79 -13.89 -23.93
CA HIS A 214 -25.69 -15.23 -23.37
C HIS A 214 -26.02 -15.27 -21.87
N LYS A 215 -26.28 -16.47 -21.37
CA LYS A 215 -26.46 -16.72 -19.93
C LYS A 215 -25.20 -16.38 -19.15
N LYS A 216 -25.34 -16.05 -17.86
CA LYS A 216 -24.19 -15.65 -17.02
C LYS A 216 -23.05 -16.67 -17.03
N SER A 217 -23.36 -17.96 -17.03
CA SER A 217 -22.38 -19.05 -17.04
C SER A 217 -21.46 -19.08 -18.28
N TYR A 218 -21.88 -18.47 -19.40
CA TYR A 218 -21.02 -18.31 -20.58
C TYR A 218 -19.89 -17.31 -20.32
N TYR A 219 -20.20 -16.18 -19.68
CA TYR A 219 -19.22 -15.15 -19.36
C TYR A 219 -18.39 -15.51 -18.12
N ALA A 220 -18.98 -16.27 -17.19
CA ALA A 220 -18.34 -16.74 -15.97
C ALA A 220 -17.50 -18.04 -16.14
N ASP A 221 -17.21 -18.45 -17.37
CA ASP A 221 -16.44 -19.67 -17.68
C ASP A 221 -15.02 -19.59 -17.10
N SER A 222 -14.83 -20.28 -15.97
CA SER A 222 -13.55 -20.30 -15.25
C SER A 222 -12.44 -21.05 -16.00
N SER A 223 -12.70 -21.68 -17.15
CA SER A 223 -11.60 -22.20 -18.00
C SER A 223 -10.82 -21.09 -18.70
N LEU A 224 -11.41 -19.89 -18.81
CA LEU A 224 -10.81 -18.72 -19.45
C LEU A 224 -10.28 -17.72 -18.43
N GLU A 225 -9.30 -16.92 -18.85
CA GLU A 225 -8.84 -15.77 -18.07
C GLU A 225 -9.95 -14.72 -17.94
N SER A 226 -9.96 -13.98 -16.82
CA SER A 226 -11.04 -13.03 -16.49
C SER A 226 -11.29 -11.97 -17.56
N SER A 227 -10.28 -11.61 -18.33
CA SER A 227 -10.35 -10.56 -19.35
C SER A 227 -10.95 -11.02 -20.69
N VAL A 228 -11.14 -12.33 -20.92
CA VAL A 228 -11.56 -12.83 -22.24
C VAL A 228 -13.03 -12.54 -22.50
N ARG A 229 -13.93 -13.07 -21.65
CA ARG A 229 -15.38 -12.94 -21.85
C ARG A 229 -15.95 -11.66 -21.26
N SER A 230 -15.28 -11.06 -20.27
CA SER A 230 -15.63 -9.74 -19.76
C SER A 230 -15.50 -8.66 -20.83
N GLN A 231 -14.42 -8.67 -21.63
CA GLN A 231 -14.27 -7.72 -22.75
C GLN A 231 -15.32 -7.93 -23.84
N GLU A 232 -15.68 -9.18 -24.14
CA GLU A 232 -16.81 -9.49 -25.04
C GLU A 232 -18.11 -8.89 -24.49
N LEU A 233 -18.40 -9.11 -23.21
CA LEU A 233 -19.57 -8.56 -22.53
C LEU A 233 -19.60 -7.02 -22.55
N ILE A 234 -18.46 -6.39 -22.31
CA ILE A 234 -18.30 -4.94 -22.34
C ILE A 234 -18.56 -4.40 -23.75
N HIS A 235 -17.98 -5.01 -24.79
CA HIS A 235 -18.24 -4.62 -26.18
C HIS A 235 -19.71 -4.78 -26.55
N GLU A 236 -20.34 -5.88 -26.15
CA GLU A 236 -21.77 -6.08 -26.38
C GLU A 236 -22.62 -4.95 -25.77
N ALA A 237 -22.30 -4.53 -24.55
CA ALA A 237 -23.04 -3.49 -23.85
C ALA A 237 -22.81 -2.09 -24.46
N LEU A 238 -21.56 -1.78 -24.84
CA LEU A 238 -21.21 -0.52 -25.50
C LEU A 238 -21.82 -0.42 -26.91
N ASP A 239 -21.77 -1.50 -27.69
CA ASP A 239 -22.41 -1.56 -29.01
C ASP A 239 -23.92 -1.41 -28.90
N TRP A 240 -24.55 -1.95 -27.85
CA TRP A 240 -25.97 -1.76 -27.59
C TRP A 240 -26.32 -0.31 -27.24
N LEU A 241 -25.51 0.34 -26.41
CA LEU A 241 -25.69 1.76 -26.08
C LEU A 241 -25.62 2.65 -27.33
N GLU A 242 -24.60 2.44 -28.15
CA GLU A 242 -24.41 3.19 -29.40
C GLU A 242 -25.55 2.92 -30.38
N ASN A 243 -25.71 1.66 -30.78
CA ASN A 243 -26.51 1.34 -31.96
C ASN A 243 -28.01 1.22 -31.67
N GLN A 244 -28.40 0.99 -30.41
CA GLN A 244 -29.81 0.75 -30.05
C GLN A 244 -30.37 1.80 -29.10
N GLN A 245 -29.56 2.35 -28.19
CA GLN A 245 -30.00 3.45 -27.31
C GLN A 245 -29.68 4.84 -27.89
N GLY A 246 -28.78 4.92 -28.89
CA GLY A 246 -28.35 6.20 -29.46
C GLY A 246 -27.64 7.07 -28.42
N PHE A 247 -26.85 6.43 -27.53
CA PHE A 247 -26.11 7.15 -26.50
C PHE A 247 -24.94 7.91 -27.14
N ASP A 248 -24.91 9.23 -26.97
CA ASP A 248 -23.82 10.08 -27.45
C ASP A 248 -22.61 10.02 -26.50
N PHE A 249 -21.58 9.27 -26.89
CA PHE A 249 -20.36 9.09 -26.11
C PHE A 249 -19.51 10.36 -26.01
N SER A 250 -19.67 11.33 -26.92
CA SER A 250 -18.95 12.61 -26.86
C SER A 250 -19.33 13.46 -25.64
N THR A 251 -20.43 13.11 -24.96
CA THR A 251 -20.89 13.78 -23.74
C THR A 251 -20.09 13.41 -22.49
N LEU A 252 -19.25 12.36 -22.57
CA LEU A 252 -18.39 11.89 -21.48
C LEU A 252 -17.10 12.69 -21.42
N SER A 253 -16.50 12.74 -20.23
CA SER A 253 -15.19 13.37 -20.06
C SER A 253 -14.08 12.48 -20.65
N THR A 254 -13.16 13.11 -21.37
CA THR A 254 -11.99 12.46 -21.98
C THR A 254 -10.69 13.08 -21.52
N ASP A 255 -9.59 12.36 -21.72
CA ASP A 255 -8.24 12.92 -21.63
C ASP A 255 -7.85 13.69 -22.92
N SER A 256 -6.63 14.22 -22.94
CA SER A 256 -6.11 14.96 -24.10
C SER A 256 -6.03 14.17 -25.41
N GLN A 257 -6.13 12.83 -25.35
CA GLN A 257 -6.10 11.93 -26.50
C GLN A 257 -7.51 11.48 -26.92
N GLY A 258 -8.56 12.02 -26.32
CA GLY A 258 -9.95 11.63 -26.61
C GLY A 258 -10.34 10.28 -25.98
N LEU A 259 -9.59 9.82 -24.98
CA LEU A 259 -9.89 8.57 -24.28
C LEU A 259 -10.84 8.84 -23.10
N ILE A 260 -11.95 8.10 -23.03
CA ILE A 260 -12.98 8.21 -22.00
C ILE A 260 -12.37 7.96 -20.61
N LYS A 261 -12.68 8.84 -19.66
CA LYS A 261 -12.34 8.71 -18.24
C LYS A 261 -13.54 8.15 -17.47
N GLY A 262 -13.29 7.27 -16.50
CA GLY A 262 -14.33 6.72 -15.63
C GLY A 262 -15.32 5.82 -16.38
N LEU A 263 -14.84 4.74 -16.99
CA LEU A 263 -15.66 3.72 -17.64
C LEU A 263 -15.86 2.53 -16.70
N ASN A 264 -17.09 2.33 -16.22
CA ASN A 264 -17.40 1.39 -15.14
C ASN A 264 -18.52 0.43 -15.55
N PHE A 265 -18.46 -0.82 -15.08
CA PHE A 265 -19.44 -1.85 -15.37
C PHE A 265 -19.84 -2.60 -14.11
N PHE A 266 -21.16 -2.75 -13.89
CA PHE A 266 -21.72 -3.66 -12.91
C PHE A 266 -22.48 -4.78 -13.62
N TYR A 267 -22.31 -6.02 -13.18
CA TYR A 267 -23.11 -7.14 -13.69
C TYR A 267 -23.92 -7.83 -12.59
N ALA A 268 -25.07 -8.40 -12.96
CA ALA A 268 -26.02 -8.96 -12.02
C ALA A 268 -25.51 -10.22 -11.27
N GLY A 269 -25.62 -10.15 -9.94
CA GLY A 269 -25.32 -11.24 -9.00
C GLY A 269 -23.84 -11.44 -8.70
N ASP A 270 -23.55 -12.23 -7.67
CA ASP A 270 -22.21 -12.43 -7.12
C ASP A 270 -21.23 -13.10 -8.11
N SER A 271 -19.93 -12.91 -7.94
CA SER A 271 -18.93 -13.65 -8.73
C SER A 271 -19.03 -15.17 -8.49
N ASP A 272 -19.30 -15.92 -9.56
CA ASP A 272 -19.39 -17.39 -9.55
C ASP A 272 -18.11 -18.06 -10.08
N SER A 273 -17.05 -17.27 -10.34
CA SER A 273 -15.82 -17.72 -10.99
C SER A 273 -14.68 -17.97 -10.00
N SER A 274 -13.70 -18.78 -10.40
CA SER A 274 -12.42 -18.87 -9.69
C SER A 274 -11.66 -17.53 -9.81
N TRP A 275 -10.88 -17.19 -8.79
CA TRP A 275 -10.07 -15.95 -8.79
C TRP A 275 -9.26 -15.77 -10.09
N ALA A 276 -9.29 -14.56 -10.64
CA ALA A 276 -8.68 -14.14 -11.91
C ALA A 276 -9.15 -14.89 -13.17
N ARG A 277 -10.28 -15.62 -13.10
CA ARG A 277 -10.87 -16.38 -14.22
C ARG A 277 -12.32 -15.99 -14.46
N GLY A 278 -12.87 -16.36 -15.61
CA GLY A 278 -14.29 -16.16 -15.95
C GLY A 278 -14.72 -14.70 -15.83
N LEU A 279 -15.71 -14.42 -14.96
CA LEU A 279 -16.20 -13.08 -14.71
C LEU A 279 -15.79 -12.61 -13.31
N TRP A 280 -14.54 -12.84 -12.91
CA TRP A 280 -13.99 -12.27 -11.69
C TRP A 280 -13.84 -10.74 -11.83
N PRO A 281 -14.24 -9.93 -10.82
CA PRO A 281 -14.06 -8.48 -10.84
C PRO A 281 -12.61 -8.06 -11.09
N HIS A 282 -12.41 -7.01 -11.89
CA HIS A 282 -11.08 -6.49 -12.21
C HIS A 282 -11.17 -5.14 -12.91
N MET A 283 -10.02 -4.49 -13.03
CA MET A 283 -9.77 -3.47 -14.04
C MET A 283 -8.89 -3.98 -15.19
N GLY A 284 -9.00 -3.33 -16.34
CA GLY A 284 -8.20 -3.68 -17.51
C GLY A 284 -8.29 -2.64 -18.62
N GLY A 285 -7.44 -2.80 -19.64
CA GLY A 285 -7.57 -2.06 -20.90
C GLY A 285 -8.57 -2.76 -21.82
N LEU A 286 -9.50 -2.02 -22.42
CA LEU A 286 -10.44 -2.58 -23.39
C LEU A 286 -9.76 -2.72 -24.76
N SER A 287 -9.64 -3.96 -25.24
CA SER A 287 -8.94 -4.29 -26.47
C SER A 287 -9.72 -5.29 -27.36
N PRO A 288 -10.09 -4.93 -28.60
CA PRO A 288 -9.81 -3.64 -29.27
C PRO A 288 -10.51 -2.48 -28.57
N ARG A 289 -10.06 -1.25 -28.84
CA ARG A 289 -10.81 -0.09 -28.34
C ARG A 289 -12.20 -0.07 -28.95
N PHE A 290 -13.18 0.29 -28.13
CA PHE A 290 -14.46 0.78 -28.60
C PHE A 290 -14.34 2.28 -28.90
N CYS A 291 -14.81 2.73 -30.06
CA CYS A 291 -14.83 4.15 -30.41
C CYS A 291 -16.17 4.50 -31.04
N ALA A 292 -16.78 5.57 -30.55
CA ALA A 292 -18.04 6.14 -31.02
C ALA A 292 -18.02 7.65 -30.78
N ASP A 293 -18.75 8.41 -31.60
CA ASP A 293 -18.90 9.88 -31.46
C ASP A 293 -17.59 10.66 -31.29
N GLY A 294 -16.50 10.19 -31.91
CA GLY A 294 -15.20 10.85 -31.87
C GLY A 294 -14.42 10.66 -30.57
N VAL A 295 -14.86 9.78 -29.65
CA VAL A 295 -14.14 9.39 -28.44
C VAL A 295 -13.91 7.88 -28.40
N CYS A 296 -12.97 7.43 -27.58
CA CYS A 296 -12.63 6.01 -27.48
C CYS A 296 -12.50 5.53 -26.03
N SER A 297 -12.79 4.26 -25.79
CA SER A 297 -12.52 3.58 -24.52
C SER A 297 -11.02 3.47 -24.24
N ASN A 298 -10.66 3.37 -22.96
CA ASN A 298 -9.30 3.01 -22.52
C ASN A 298 -9.36 1.97 -21.40
N LEU A 299 -9.10 2.39 -20.17
CA LEU A 299 -9.24 1.55 -19.00
C LEU A 299 -10.70 1.45 -18.60
N TYR A 300 -11.08 0.29 -18.06
CA TYR A 300 -12.38 0.06 -17.46
C TYR A 300 -12.23 -0.66 -16.12
N GLN A 301 -13.25 -0.54 -15.27
CA GLN A 301 -13.48 -1.48 -14.16
C GLN A 301 -14.77 -2.28 -14.41
N ILE A 302 -14.79 -3.54 -13.99
CA ILE A 302 -15.99 -4.39 -13.98
C ILE A 302 -16.11 -5.13 -12.65
N SER A 303 -17.29 -5.09 -12.03
CA SER A 303 -17.55 -5.71 -10.72
C SER A 303 -18.91 -6.40 -10.67
N ASP A 304 -19.04 -7.44 -9.84
CA ASP A 304 -20.33 -8.03 -9.51
C ASP A 304 -21.19 -7.05 -8.70
N MET A 305 -22.48 -7.12 -8.96
CA MET A 305 -23.49 -6.39 -8.21
C MET A 305 -24.51 -7.37 -7.67
N GLY A 306 -24.22 -7.85 -6.46
CA GLY A 306 -25.10 -8.72 -5.69
C GLY A 306 -26.32 -7.98 -5.14
N SER A 307 -26.44 -7.96 -3.81
CA SER A 307 -27.58 -7.33 -3.09
C SER A 307 -27.20 -6.06 -2.33
N ARG A 308 -25.94 -5.62 -2.41
CA ARG A 308 -25.42 -4.41 -1.77
C ARG A 308 -24.35 -3.75 -2.63
N LEU A 309 -24.14 -2.45 -2.44
CA LEU A 309 -23.04 -1.68 -3.02
C LEU A 309 -22.04 -1.29 -1.92
N SER A 310 -20.75 -1.31 -2.25
CA SER A 310 -19.66 -0.91 -1.34
C SER A 310 -18.76 0.09 -2.06
N ILE A 311 -18.50 1.23 -1.41
CA ILE A 311 -17.77 2.34 -2.02
C ILE A 311 -16.28 2.04 -2.26
N GLY A 312 -15.63 1.27 -1.38
CA GLY A 312 -14.17 1.12 -1.31
C GLY A 312 -13.49 0.71 -2.62
N THR A 313 -13.88 -0.43 -3.20
CA THR A 313 -13.33 -0.92 -4.48
C THR A 313 -13.60 0.06 -5.61
N PHE A 314 -14.84 0.55 -5.74
CA PHE A 314 -15.19 1.45 -6.83
C PHE A 314 -14.43 2.79 -6.75
N ALA A 315 -14.21 3.31 -5.54
CA ALA A 315 -13.43 4.53 -5.30
C ALA A 315 -11.94 4.34 -5.59
N HIS A 316 -11.36 3.19 -5.21
CA HIS A 316 -9.98 2.83 -5.57
C HIS A 316 -9.82 2.80 -7.10
N GLU A 317 -10.66 2.04 -7.79
CA GLU A 317 -10.61 1.90 -9.25
C GLU A 317 -10.85 3.24 -9.96
N SER A 318 -11.77 4.05 -9.45
CA SER A 318 -11.97 5.39 -9.98
C SER A 318 -10.70 6.24 -9.92
N GLY A 319 -9.85 6.05 -8.90
CA GLY A 319 -8.52 6.68 -8.82
C GLY A 319 -7.64 6.38 -10.03
N HIS A 320 -7.58 5.12 -10.46
CA HIS A 320 -6.89 4.75 -11.71
C HIS A 320 -7.56 5.39 -12.94
N LEU A 321 -8.88 5.25 -13.05
CA LEU A 321 -9.63 5.64 -14.25
C LEU A 321 -9.68 7.16 -14.50
N ILE A 322 -9.65 7.97 -13.44
CA ILE A 322 -9.82 9.42 -13.55
C ILE A 322 -8.55 10.20 -13.21
N ALA A 323 -7.65 9.65 -12.41
CA ALA A 323 -6.42 10.33 -12.01
C ALA A 323 -5.12 9.60 -12.40
N GLY A 324 -5.21 8.38 -12.95
CA GLY A 324 -4.05 7.64 -13.41
C GLY A 324 -3.09 7.27 -12.28
N TRP A 325 -3.55 7.28 -11.03
CA TRP A 325 -2.72 6.91 -9.89
C TRP A 325 -2.29 5.44 -10.00
N PRO A 326 -1.06 5.07 -9.60
CA PRO A 326 -0.67 3.68 -9.46
C PRO A 326 -1.22 3.08 -8.16
N ASP A 327 -1.30 1.75 -8.08
CA ASP A 327 -1.37 1.09 -6.78
C ASP A 327 -0.10 1.40 -5.97
N LEU A 328 -0.23 1.47 -4.64
CA LEU A 328 0.86 1.72 -3.70
C LEU A 328 1.16 0.53 -2.78
N TYR A 329 0.49 -0.59 -2.98
CA TYR A 329 0.80 -1.86 -2.33
C TYR A 329 1.86 -2.65 -3.11
N ASP A 330 2.47 -3.62 -2.43
CA ASP A 330 3.46 -4.54 -2.98
C ASP A 330 2.84 -5.57 -3.93
N TYR A 331 3.44 -5.76 -5.11
CA TYR A 331 2.90 -6.69 -6.11
C TYR A 331 3.36 -8.14 -5.94
N ASP A 332 4.47 -8.38 -5.24
CA ASP A 332 5.06 -9.71 -5.07
C ASP A 332 4.73 -10.36 -3.71
N GLY A 333 4.26 -9.54 -2.77
CA GLY A 333 3.77 -9.95 -1.45
C GLY A 333 4.88 -10.22 -0.44
N SER A 334 6.10 -9.76 -0.69
CA SER A 334 7.18 -9.66 0.30
C SER A 334 6.85 -8.65 1.41
N SER A 335 6.10 -7.60 1.09
CA SER A 335 5.66 -6.54 2.00
C SER A 335 4.17 -6.19 1.85
N LEU A 336 3.71 -5.19 2.60
CA LEU A 336 2.39 -4.59 2.48
C LEU A 336 2.41 -3.27 1.69
N GLY A 337 3.57 -2.88 1.14
CA GLY A 337 3.79 -1.56 0.54
C GLY A 337 3.83 -0.45 1.60
N SER A 338 4.73 0.51 1.43
CA SER A 338 5.04 1.50 2.47
C SER A 338 3.86 2.39 2.86
N VAL A 339 2.97 2.72 1.93
CA VAL A 339 1.76 3.52 2.24
C VAL A 339 0.71 2.74 3.03
N ALA A 340 0.70 1.41 2.92
CA ALA A 340 -0.17 0.51 3.69
C ALA A 340 -1.64 0.99 3.76
N SER A 341 -2.26 0.96 4.95
CA SER A 341 -3.66 1.42 5.13
C SER A 341 -3.85 2.93 5.19
N PHE A 342 -2.78 3.74 5.08
CA PHE A 342 -2.90 5.20 5.16
C PHE A 342 -3.41 5.87 3.88
N GLY A 343 -3.42 5.14 2.75
CA GLY A 343 -3.88 5.64 1.47
C GLY A 343 -4.82 4.68 0.75
N ILE A 344 -5.84 5.21 0.07
CA ILE A 344 -6.79 4.40 -0.71
C ILE A 344 -6.11 3.54 -1.79
N MET A 345 -5.00 4.01 -2.37
CA MET A 345 -4.24 3.26 -3.37
C MET A 345 -3.39 2.14 -2.78
N GLY A 346 -3.30 2.04 -1.45
CA GLY A 346 -2.77 0.89 -0.72
C GLY A 346 -3.91 0.02 -0.17
N TYR A 347 -3.96 -0.12 1.15
CA TYR A 347 -4.95 -0.90 1.90
C TYR A 347 -6.06 -0.05 2.52
N GLY A 348 -6.10 1.25 2.21
CA GLY A 348 -7.02 2.24 2.81
C GLY A 348 -8.52 2.04 2.54
N SER A 349 -8.89 1.01 1.78
CA SER A 349 -10.27 0.57 1.53
C SER A 349 -10.48 -0.95 1.78
N ALA A 350 -9.48 -1.64 2.35
CA ALA A 350 -9.44 -3.10 2.44
C ALA A 350 -10.15 -3.69 3.67
N SER A 351 -10.33 -2.90 4.73
CA SER A 351 -10.83 -3.37 6.02
C SER A 351 -12.36 -3.50 6.02
N GLN A 352 -12.92 -4.15 7.04
CA GLN A 352 -14.37 -4.32 7.16
C GLN A 352 -15.12 -2.97 7.23
N THR A 353 -14.48 -1.95 7.81
CA THR A 353 -15.02 -0.60 7.96
C THR A 353 -14.60 0.29 6.78
N SER A 354 -13.31 0.26 6.39
CA SER A 354 -12.80 1.14 5.34
C SER A 354 -13.31 0.79 3.94
N GLN A 355 -13.81 -0.43 3.69
CA GLN A 355 -14.51 -0.75 2.45
C GLN A 355 -15.84 0.03 2.28
N LEU A 356 -16.43 0.51 3.38
CA LEU A 356 -17.63 1.35 3.41
C LEU A 356 -17.30 2.82 3.68
N HIS A 357 -16.09 3.11 4.15
CA HIS A 357 -15.58 4.44 4.47
C HIS A 357 -14.07 4.54 4.16
N PRO A 358 -13.68 4.61 2.87
CA PRO A 358 -12.28 4.54 2.47
C PRO A 358 -11.52 5.79 2.92
N VAL A 359 -10.26 5.63 3.31
CA VAL A 359 -9.38 6.76 3.65
C VAL A 359 -9.05 7.59 2.40
N PRO A 360 -8.59 8.85 2.53
CA PRO A 360 -8.15 9.65 1.39
C PRO A 360 -6.94 9.05 0.63
N PRO A 361 -6.68 9.47 -0.62
CA PRO A 361 -5.35 9.33 -1.21
C PRO A 361 -4.32 10.18 -0.42
N VAL A 362 -3.07 9.73 -0.35
CA VAL A 362 -1.98 10.44 0.34
C VAL A 362 -1.65 11.79 -0.32
N ALA A 363 -1.11 12.75 0.44
CA ALA A 363 -0.80 14.11 -0.04
C ALA A 363 -0.10 14.16 -1.41
N PRO A 364 0.96 13.36 -1.69
CA PRO A 364 1.60 13.37 -3.00
C PRO A 364 0.64 13.11 -4.19
N LEU A 365 -0.33 12.21 -4.02
CA LEU A 365 -1.31 11.90 -5.08
C LEU A 365 -2.37 13.00 -5.23
N ARG A 366 -2.75 13.65 -4.13
CA ARG A 366 -3.66 14.82 -4.16
C ARG A 366 -2.98 16.03 -4.80
N ALA A 367 -1.73 16.30 -4.44
CA ALA A 367 -0.89 17.32 -5.08
C ALA A 367 -0.75 17.07 -6.59
N LEU A 368 -0.44 15.82 -6.98
CA LEU A 368 -0.34 15.43 -8.39
C LEU A 368 -1.67 15.66 -9.15
N ALA A 369 -2.81 15.39 -8.52
CA ALA A 369 -4.12 15.64 -9.10
C ALA A 369 -4.51 17.13 -9.14
N GLY A 370 -3.73 18.03 -8.52
CA GLY A 370 -4.01 19.46 -8.39
C GLY A 370 -5.03 19.78 -7.29
N TRP A 371 -5.25 18.85 -6.36
CA TRP A 371 -6.23 19.00 -5.28
C TRP A 371 -5.66 19.69 -4.06
N ASP A 372 -4.38 19.53 -3.79
CA ASP A 372 -3.71 20.21 -2.68
C ASP A 372 -2.97 21.46 -3.17
N SER A 373 -2.89 22.48 -2.31
CA SER A 373 -2.03 23.64 -2.50
C SER A 373 -0.69 23.41 -1.79
N VAL A 374 0.35 23.19 -2.58
CA VAL A 374 1.69 22.81 -2.10
C VAL A 374 2.53 24.04 -1.74
N THR A 375 3.05 24.08 -0.52
CA THR A 375 4.03 25.09 -0.09
C THR A 375 5.44 24.50 -0.08
N GLU A 376 6.32 25.00 -0.95
CA GLU A 376 7.73 24.60 -0.98
C GLU A 376 8.50 25.18 0.21
N LEU A 377 9.14 24.29 0.97
CA LEU A 377 9.90 24.58 2.18
C LEU A 377 11.41 24.60 1.97
N ASN A 378 11.94 24.04 0.86
CA ASN A 378 13.39 24.01 0.65
C ASN A 378 13.92 25.38 0.18
N PRO A 379 14.77 26.07 0.97
CA PRO A 379 15.34 27.37 0.57
C PRO A 379 16.22 27.32 -0.67
N ALA A 380 16.79 26.16 -0.99
CA ALA A 380 17.56 25.95 -2.22
C ALA A 380 16.70 25.98 -3.49
N ILE A 381 15.38 25.73 -3.35
CA ILE A 381 14.40 25.78 -4.44
C ILE A 381 13.62 27.10 -4.41
N ASN A 382 13.21 27.55 -3.23
CA ASN A 382 12.47 28.79 -3.03
C ASN A 382 13.17 29.65 -1.96
N ALA A 383 13.83 30.72 -2.37
CA ALA A 383 14.54 31.62 -1.44
C ALA A 383 13.63 32.28 -0.39
N ASN A 384 12.31 32.30 -0.61
CA ASN A 384 11.31 32.80 0.34
C ASN A 384 10.56 31.66 1.07
N ALA A 385 11.10 30.44 1.07
CA ALA A 385 10.52 29.32 1.78
C ALA A 385 10.31 29.66 3.26
N PRO A 386 9.13 29.39 3.83
CA PRO A 386 8.88 29.65 5.24
C PRO A 386 9.68 28.70 6.13
N GLN A 387 10.15 29.20 7.26
CA GLN A 387 10.99 28.48 8.23
C GLN A 387 10.51 28.76 9.66
N GLY A 388 10.98 27.97 10.62
CA GLY A 388 10.59 28.07 12.02
C GLY A 388 9.28 27.33 12.30
N ARG A 389 8.48 27.84 13.24
CA ARG A 389 7.22 27.20 13.66
C ARG A 389 6.14 27.35 12.58
N LEU A 390 5.75 26.24 11.97
CA LEU A 390 4.69 26.13 10.95
C LEU A 390 3.48 25.38 11.51
N SER A 391 2.40 25.30 10.73
CA SER A 391 1.19 24.56 11.09
C SER A 391 0.56 23.90 9.87
N ALA A 392 0.26 22.61 9.97
CA ALA A 392 -0.53 21.86 9.00
C ALA A 392 -1.90 21.55 9.59
N THR A 393 -2.97 21.70 8.81
CA THR A 393 -4.34 21.38 9.23
C THR A 393 -4.85 20.19 8.43
N SER A 394 -5.41 19.19 9.11
CA SER A 394 -5.92 18.00 8.43
C SER A 394 -7.14 18.35 7.58
N GLY A 395 -7.21 17.82 6.37
CA GLY A 395 -8.35 18.04 5.46
C GLY A 395 -8.43 19.47 4.88
N SER A 396 -7.44 20.34 5.06
CA SER A 396 -7.43 21.68 4.46
C SER A 396 -7.03 21.72 2.98
N ASN A 397 -6.70 20.57 2.38
CA ASN A 397 -6.13 20.46 1.03
C ASN A 397 -4.91 21.36 0.82
N THR A 398 -4.03 21.39 1.83
CA THR A 398 -2.73 22.05 1.80
C THR A 398 -1.68 21.09 2.33
N ASP A 399 -0.54 21.08 1.69
CA ASP A 399 0.61 20.26 2.05
C ASP A 399 1.89 21.09 1.96
N TYR A 400 2.90 20.65 2.69
CA TYR A 400 4.24 21.18 2.56
C TYR A 400 5.08 20.21 1.74
N LYS A 401 6.05 20.74 1.00
CA LYS A 401 6.97 19.95 0.20
C LYS A 401 8.40 20.42 0.42
N TRP A 402 9.33 19.49 0.52
CA TRP A 402 10.77 19.73 0.48
C TRP A 402 11.36 19.02 -0.73
N SER A 403 11.58 19.75 -1.83
CA SER A 403 12.06 19.18 -3.08
C SER A 403 13.57 18.97 -3.10
N ASN A 404 14.05 17.88 -3.72
CA ASN A 404 15.48 17.65 -3.90
C ASN A 404 16.06 18.57 -5.01
N PRO A 405 17.04 19.46 -4.71
CA PRO A 405 17.61 20.36 -5.71
C PRO A 405 18.47 19.66 -6.78
N ALA A 406 18.98 18.47 -6.49
CA ALA A 406 19.74 17.66 -7.44
C ALA A 406 18.85 16.70 -8.26
N ASN A 407 17.67 16.34 -7.73
CA ASN A 407 16.69 15.48 -8.40
C ASN A 407 15.25 16.00 -8.16
N PRO A 408 14.70 16.86 -9.01
CA PRO A 408 13.42 17.53 -8.75
C PRO A 408 12.19 16.59 -8.72
N LYS A 409 12.37 15.31 -9.08
CA LYS A 409 11.33 14.27 -8.96
C LYS A 409 11.27 13.65 -7.57
N GLU A 410 12.36 13.74 -6.81
CA GLU A 410 12.44 13.27 -5.43
C GLU A 410 12.09 14.40 -4.47
N ALA A 411 11.25 14.12 -3.47
CA ALA A 411 10.85 15.11 -2.48
C ALA A 411 10.26 14.46 -1.22
N PHE A 412 10.25 15.21 -0.11
CA PHE A 412 9.40 14.92 1.03
C PHE A 412 8.11 15.74 0.95
N TYR A 413 6.95 15.13 1.22
CA TYR A 413 5.68 15.81 1.44
C TYR A 413 5.26 15.66 2.89
N ILE A 414 4.70 16.72 3.47
CA ILE A 414 4.31 16.77 4.88
C ILE A 414 2.84 17.19 4.98
N GLU A 415 2.04 16.38 5.69
CA GLU A 415 0.62 16.65 5.94
C GLU A 415 0.23 16.31 7.39
N ALA A 416 -0.84 16.94 7.89
CA ALA A 416 -1.46 16.55 9.16
C ALA A 416 -2.61 15.57 8.92
N ILE A 417 -2.60 14.45 9.64
CA ILE A 417 -3.68 13.47 9.64
C ILE A 417 -4.37 13.50 11.01
N HIS A 418 -5.66 13.83 11.03
CA HIS A 418 -6.49 13.76 12.23
C HIS A 418 -7.67 12.82 11.99
N ARG A 419 -7.91 11.88 12.92
CA ARG A 419 -8.94 10.83 12.82
C ARG A 419 -10.36 11.38 12.97
N SER A 420 -10.80 12.11 11.96
CA SER A 420 -12.12 12.74 11.88
C SER A 420 -12.57 12.83 10.41
N GLY A 421 -13.88 12.95 10.18
CA GLY A 421 -14.43 13.02 8.82
C GLY A 421 -13.93 11.84 7.96
N GLN A 422 -13.39 12.14 6.78
CA GLN A 422 -12.86 11.14 5.84
C GLN A 422 -11.68 10.32 6.39
N ASN A 423 -10.96 10.85 7.38
CA ASN A 423 -9.78 10.23 7.96
C ASN A 423 -10.11 9.33 9.18
N THR A 424 -11.39 9.07 9.47
CA THR A 424 -11.80 8.29 10.65
C THR A 424 -11.18 6.89 10.68
N GLU A 425 -11.00 6.26 9.52
CA GLU A 425 -10.46 4.90 9.39
C GLU A 425 -8.92 4.87 9.25
N GLN A 426 -8.21 6.00 9.43
CA GLN A 426 -6.74 6.04 9.35
C GLN A 426 -6.09 5.22 10.48
N PRO A 427 -4.96 4.50 10.25
CA PRO A 427 -4.26 3.72 11.28
C PRO A 427 -3.63 4.54 12.42
N ASP A 428 -3.40 5.84 12.19
CA ASP A 428 -2.90 6.78 13.18
C ASP A 428 -3.41 8.22 12.95
N GLN A 429 -3.05 9.13 13.83
CA GLN A 429 -3.17 10.58 13.68
C GLN A 429 -1.89 11.27 14.15
N GLY A 430 -1.44 12.29 13.42
CA GLY A 430 -0.16 12.92 13.65
C GLY A 430 0.33 13.65 12.40
N LEU A 431 1.59 14.04 12.40
CA LEU A 431 2.24 14.59 11.21
C LEU A 431 2.76 13.43 10.37
N ALA A 432 2.31 13.32 9.12
CA ALA A 432 2.81 12.36 8.15
C ALA A 432 3.90 12.99 7.30
N VAL A 433 4.96 12.22 7.04
CA VAL A 433 6.03 12.58 6.11
C VAL A 433 6.12 11.48 5.06
N TRP A 434 6.02 11.87 3.79
CA TRP A 434 6.06 10.99 2.64
C TRP A 434 7.30 11.26 1.79
N HIS A 435 8.18 10.29 1.61
CA HIS A 435 9.32 10.38 0.70
C HIS A 435 8.93 9.81 -0.67
N VAL A 436 8.94 10.66 -1.69
CA VAL A 436 8.46 10.34 -3.02
C VAL A 436 9.62 10.30 -3.99
N ASP A 437 9.74 9.23 -4.77
CA ASP A 437 10.61 9.16 -5.95
C ASP A 437 9.98 8.26 -7.04
N PRO A 438 9.53 8.83 -8.17
CA PRO A 438 8.98 8.08 -9.31
C PRO A 438 9.93 7.03 -9.93
N ALA A 439 11.22 7.05 -9.61
CA ALA A 439 12.15 6.00 -10.01
C ALA A 439 12.04 4.71 -9.17
N GLY A 440 11.35 4.77 -8.02
CA GLY A 440 11.12 3.64 -7.13
C GLY A 440 10.12 2.60 -7.67
N ASP A 441 10.10 1.44 -7.01
CA ASP A 441 9.22 0.30 -7.30
C ASP A 441 8.57 -0.17 -5.99
N ASN A 442 7.24 -0.28 -5.96
CA ASN A 442 6.51 -0.70 -4.75
C ASN A 442 6.77 -2.16 -4.33
N SER A 443 7.42 -2.95 -5.18
CA SER A 443 7.92 -4.30 -4.84
C SER A 443 9.40 -4.29 -4.42
N ASN A 444 10.00 -3.11 -4.29
CA ASN A 444 11.30 -2.89 -3.67
C ASN A 444 11.08 -2.16 -2.35
N GLU A 445 11.17 -2.88 -1.24
CA GLU A 445 10.91 -2.34 0.10
C GLU A 445 11.89 -1.24 0.50
N TRP A 446 12.97 -1.07 -0.25
CA TRP A 446 14.09 -0.16 0.03
C TRP A 446 14.15 1.03 -0.94
N HIS A 447 13.24 1.11 -1.91
CA HIS A 447 13.06 2.26 -2.79
C HIS A 447 11.65 2.21 -3.41
N PRO A 448 10.58 2.31 -2.61
CA PRO A 448 9.21 2.37 -3.12
C PRO A 448 8.96 3.70 -3.84
N TYR A 449 7.90 3.78 -4.65
CA TYR A 449 7.52 5.03 -5.29
C TYR A 449 7.19 6.11 -4.24
N ILE A 450 6.44 5.73 -3.20
CA ILE A 450 6.10 6.57 -2.06
C ILE A 450 6.41 5.77 -0.79
N GLN A 451 7.32 6.27 0.03
CA GLN A 451 7.61 5.76 1.36
C GLN A 451 6.91 6.62 2.43
N MET A 452 6.31 5.99 3.42
CA MET A 452 6.01 6.62 4.70
C MET A 452 7.28 6.66 5.55
N GLU A 453 7.64 7.83 6.05
CA GLU A 453 8.76 7.98 6.98
C GLU A 453 8.31 7.67 8.41
N HIS A 454 8.21 6.37 8.74
CA HIS A 454 7.70 5.87 10.02
C HIS A 454 8.41 6.51 11.22
N ALA A 455 7.64 7.15 12.10
CA ALA A 455 8.15 7.86 13.27
C ALA A 455 8.79 6.95 14.33
N ASP A 456 8.45 5.67 14.35
CA ASP A 456 9.03 4.67 15.26
C ASP A 456 10.18 3.87 14.65
N ALA A 457 10.55 4.16 13.39
CA ALA A 457 11.58 3.48 12.63
C ALA A 457 11.37 1.97 12.39
N LEU A 458 10.19 1.41 12.68
CA LEU A 458 9.97 -0.03 12.59
C LEU A 458 9.73 -0.51 11.15
N ARG A 459 9.24 0.36 10.26
CA ARG A 459 8.93 0.02 8.86
C ARG A 459 8.05 -1.24 8.77
N ASP A 460 7.03 -1.30 9.62
CA ASP A 460 6.23 -2.50 9.80
C ASP A 460 5.53 -2.97 8.50
N PRO A 461 4.98 -2.08 7.65
CA PRO A 461 4.45 -2.46 6.35
C PRO A 461 5.49 -3.08 5.42
N GLU A 462 6.69 -2.48 5.33
CA GLU A 462 7.81 -2.97 4.52
C GLU A 462 8.35 -4.31 5.03
N ASN A 463 8.29 -4.51 6.36
CA ASN A 463 8.69 -5.75 7.02
C ASN A 463 7.56 -6.80 7.11
N ASN A 464 6.41 -6.54 6.47
CA ASN A 464 5.23 -7.42 6.45
C ASN A 464 4.73 -7.80 7.86
N ARG A 465 4.71 -6.82 8.78
CA ARG A 465 4.31 -6.99 10.18
C ARG A 465 2.87 -6.58 10.42
N ASN A 466 2.47 -5.39 9.96
CA ASN A 466 1.13 -4.84 10.09
C ASN A 466 0.84 -3.83 8.96
N TYR A 467 -0.42 -3.39 8.86
CA TYR A 467 -0.87 -2.47 7.80
C TYR A 467 -0.69 -0.98 8.13
N GLY A 468 0.24 -0.70 9.03
CA GLY A 468 0.35 0.53 9.79
C GLY A 468 -0.34 0.43 11.14
N ASP A 469 0.16 1.20 12.11
CA ASP A 469 -0.33 1.27 13.48
C ASP A 469 -0.28 2.70 14.03
N ASN A 470 -0.59 2.85 15.32
CA ASN A 470 -0.74 4.15 15.98
C ASN A 470 0.59 4.80 16.41
N LYS A 471 1.72 4.39 15.83
CA LYS A 471 3.05 4.95 16.08
C LYS A 471 3.78 5.38 14.81
N ASP A 472 3.16 5.18 13.65
CA ASP A 472 3.80 5.46 12.37
C ASP A 472 3.90 6.97 12.08
N LEU A 473 2.98 7.80 12.60
CA LEU A 473 3.00 9.24 12.39
C LEU A 473 3.70 9.96 13.56
N TYR A 474 4.27 11.14 13.30
CA TYR A 474 4.96 11.91 14.34
C TYR A 474 3.95 12.57 15.28
N HIS A 475 4.12 12.30 16.58
CA HIS A 475 3.29 12.83 17.68
C HIS A 475 4.05 13.93 18.45
N GLU A 476 3.65 14.20 19.69
CA GLU A 476 4.25 15.24 20.53
C GLU A 476 5.78 15.05 20.69
N TYR A 477 6.54 16.12 20.42
CA TYR A 477 8.00 16.18 20.39
C TYR A 477 8.67 15.25 19.36
N GLY A 478 7.93 14.77 18.37
CA GLY A 478 8.50 13.99 17.26
C GLY A 478 9.55 14.79 16.48
N GLU A 479 10.58 14.08 15.99
CA GLU A 479 11.66 14.65 15.19
C GLU A 479 11.92 13.80 13.94
N PHE A 480 12.02 14.46 12.79
CA PHE A 480 12.40 13.88 11.52
C PHE A 480 13.59 14.66 10.96
N THR A 481 14.77 14.05 11.05
CA THR A 481 16.07 14.64 10.70
C THR A 481 16.94 13.59 10.01
N ALA A 482 18.19 13.93 9.68
CA ALA A 482 19.12 12.97 9.08
C ALA A 482 19.50 11.83 10.03
N SER A 483 19.31 12.02 11.34
CA SER A 483 19.67 11.06 12.39
C SER A 483 18.50 10.49 13.18
N LEU A 484 17.29 11.06 13.02
CA LEU A 484 16.08 10.65 13.73
C LEU A 484 14.92 10.43 12.75
N PRO A 485 14.07 9.42 12.98
CA PRO A 485 14.08 8.47 14.11
C PRO A 485 15.21 7.41 14.05
N ASN A 486 15.97 7.34 12.95
CA ASN A 486 17.21 6.57 12.87
C ASN A 486 18.24 7.23 11.95
N ALA A 487 19.53 6.91 12.13
CA ALA A 487 20.63 7.44 11.32
C ALA A 487 21.09 6.46 10.20
N LEU A 488 20.17 5.66 9.66
CA LEU A 488 20.51 4.66 8.63
C LEU A 488 20.65 5.32 7.25
N THR A 489 21.82 5.19 6.62
CA THR A 489 22.11 5.70 5.27
C THR A 489 21.49 4.88 4.14
N SER A 490 20.87 3.76 4.47
CA SER A 490 20.07 2.94 3.57
C SER A 490 19.00 2.23 4.38
N LYS A 491 17.82 2.01 3.77
CA LYS A 491 16.69 1.30 4.44
C LYS A 491 16.20 2.00 5.72
N GLY A 492 16.52 3.28 5.88
CA GLY A 492 16.17 4.09 7.04
C GLY A 492 14.82 4.75 6.91
N THR A 493 14.37 5.34 8.01
CA THR A 493 13.29 6.33 8.01
C THR A 493 13.87 7.59 8.60
N ASN A 494 14.23 8.54 7.74
CA ASN A 494 14.96 9.75 8.08
C ASN A 494 14.97 10.71 6.88
N SER A 495 15.48 11.92 7.10
CA SER A 495 15.50 12.97 6.10
C SER A 495 16.69 12.86 5.12
N LEU A 496 17.16 11.66 4.80
CA LEU A 496 18.19 11.47 3.77
C LEU A 496 17.53 11.29 2.39
N TRP A 497 18.19 11.78 1.34
CA TRP A 497 17.83 11.40 -0.01
C TRP A 497 18.16 9.92 -0.27
N TRP A 498 17.57 9.33 -1.31
CA TRP A 498 17.82 7.93 -1.68
C TRP A 498 19.28 7.62 -2.02
N ASN A 499 20.09 8.64 -2.34
CA ASN A 499 21.52 8.48 -2.53
C ASN A 499 22.33 8.50 -1.22
N GLY A 500 21.67 8.59 -0.06
CA GLY A 500 22.27 8.62 1.28
C GLY A 500 22.76 10.01 1.73
N ASN A 501 22.67 11.04 0.89
CA ASN A 501 23.06 12.39 1.26
C ASN A 501 21.97 13.09 2.08
N GLU A 502 22.37 13.99 2.98
CA GLU A 502 21.42 14.80 3.74
C GLU A 502 20.54 15.66 2.84
N SER A 503 19.24 15.67 3.13
CA SER A 503 18.30 16.55 2.43
C SER A 503 18.32 17.99 2.91
N GLY A 504 18.84 18.23 4.12
CA GLY A 504 18.71 19.50 4.83
C GLY A 504 17.36 19.77 5.47
N LEU A 505 16.39 18.86 5.34
CA LEU A 505 15.11 18.98 6.04
C LEU A 505 15.29 18.54 7.50
N ASN A 506 15.04 19.42 8.46
CA ASN A 506 14.82 19.03 9.85
C ASN A 506 13.44 19.49 10.30
N ILE A 507 12.65 18.54 10.79
CA ILE A 507 11.37 18.77 11.43
C ILE A 507 11.50 18.38 12.90
N THR A 508 11.19 19.30 13.80
CA THR A 508 11.27 19.06 15.25
C THR A 508 10.07 19.66 15.98
N ASP A 509 9.95 19.37 17.28
CA ASP A 509 8.97 19.98 18.17
C ASP A 509 7.52 19.77 17.68
N VAL A 510 7.23 18.62 17.03
CA VAL A 510 5.88 18.32 16.55
C VAL A 510 4.89 18.39 17.74
N SER A 511 3.77 19.10 17.59
CA SER A 511 2.78 19.20 18.66
C SER A 511 2.01 17.89 18.84
N ALA A 512 1.33 17.73 19.97
CA ALA A 512 0.43 16.61 20.18
C ALA A 512 -0.60 16.46 19.03
N PRO A 513 -1.01 15.22 18.67
CA PRO A 513 -1.99 14.98 17.62
C PRO A 513 -3.29 15.77 17.81
N ALA A 514 -3.67 16.54 16.79
CA ALA A 514 -4.86 17.38 16.75
C ALA A 514 -5.26 17.66 15.29
N GLU A 515 -6.39 18.34 15.07
CA GLU A 515 -6.81 18.77 13.73
C GLU A 515 -5.76 19.69 13.07
N THR A 516 -5.20 20.62 13.83
CA THR A 516 -4.06 21.44 13.43
C THR A 516 -2.83 21.03 14.23
N ILE A 517 -1.79 20.60 13.53
CA ILE A 517 -0.49 20.22 14.10
C ILE A 517 0.51 21.32 13.78
N SER A 518 1.29 21.72 14.79
CA SER A 518 2.39 22.65 14.61
C SER A 518 3.72 21.93 14.77
N PHE A 519 4.73 22.37 14.01
CA PHE A 519 6.06 21.77 13.98
C PHE A 519 7.08 22.82 13.58
N THR A 520 8.34 22.63 13.93
CA THR A 520 9.43 23.54 13.60
C THR A 520 10.20 23.00 12.41
N VAL A 521 10.38 23.80 11.37
CA VAL A 521 11.25 23.50 10.23
C VAL A 521 12.52 24.34 10.32
N THR A 522 13.66 23.68 10.43
CA THR A 522 14.98 24.32 10.38
C THR A 522 15.78 23.72 9.24
N PRO A 523 16.13 24.51 8.20
CA PRO A 523 17.09 24.04 7.22
C PRO A 523 18.39 23.66 7.91
N GLY A 524 18.82 22.41 7.73
CA GLY A 524 20.18 22.01 8.06
C GLY A 524 21.17 22.70 7.13
N ASP A 525 22.41 22.90 7.57
CA ASP A 525 23.48 23.34 6.70
C ASP A 525 23.76 22.25 5.65
N VAL A 526 23.07 22.31 4.52
CA VAL A 526 23.33 21.43 3.37
C VAL A 526 24.69 21.82 2.81
N THR A 527 25.76 21.17 3.28
CA THR A 527 27.06 21.31 2.64
C THR A 527 26.97 20.71 1.24
N THR A 528 26.83 21.56 0.22
CA THR A 528 26.97 21.18 -1.21
C THR A 528 28.27 20.41 -1.45
N PRO A 529 28.29 19.48 -2.41
CA PRO A 529 29.11 18.27 -2.38
C PRO A 529 30.61 18.58 -2.45
N THR A 530 31.34 18.28 -1.38
CA THR A 530 32.75 17.94 -1.53
C THR A 530 32.83 16.53 -2.08
N THR A 531 33.51 16.39 -3.23
CA THR A 531 34.28 15.24 -3.73
C THR A 531 34.15 13.96 -2.89
N PRO A 532 33.85 12.78 -3.47
CA PRO A 532 33.51 11.56 -2.71
C PRO A 532 34.47 11.36 -1.56
N THR A 533 34.03 11.73 -0.36
CA THR A 533 34.72 11.36 0.86
C THR A 533 34.37 9.91 1.06
N THR A 534 35.38 9.08 0.84
CA THR A 534 35.49 7.70 1.30
C THR A 534 34.67 7.52 2.58
N PRO A 535 33.81 6.48 2.67
CA PRO A 535 32.97 6.27 3.84
C PRO A 535 33.85 6.33 5.09
N SER A 536 33.51 7.24 6.00
CA SER A 536 34.10 7.19 7.33
C SER A 536 33.45 6.00 8.01
N ASP A 537 34.19 4.92 8.21
CA ASP A 537 33.77 3.73 8.95
C ASP A 537 33.49 4.01 10.45
N THR A 538 33.27 5.28 10.82
CA THR A 538 33.13 5.77 12.19
C THR A 538 31.66 6.03 12.52
N VAL A 539 31.08 5.20 13.39
CA VAL A 539 29.75 5.35 13.97
C VAL A 539 29.87 6.04 15.33
N VAL A 540 28.98 6.98 15.65
CA VAL A 540 29.01 7.71 16.93
C VAL A 540 27.79 7.35 17.77
N TYR A 541 28.00 6.87 18.99
CA TYR A 541 26.96 6.64 19.99
C TYR A 541 26.96 7.77 21.02
N THR A 542 25.78 8.15 21.51
CA THR A 542 25.65 9.14 22.58
C THR A 542 24.70 8.62 23.65
N GLY A 543 24.95 8.98 24.90
CA GLY A 543 24.12 8.56 26.02
C GLY A 543 24.46 9.30 27.30
N SER A 544 23.66 9.09 28.34
CA SER A 544 23.91 9.66 29.67
C SER A 544 24.25 8.59 30.69
N LEU A 545 25.21 8.92 31.56
CA LEU A 545 25.59 8.11 32.72
C LEU A 545 25.27 8.86 34.01
N THR A 546 24.65 8.17 34.95
CA THR A 546 24.64 8.56 36.37
C THR A 546 25.97 8.14 37.02
N GLU A 547 26.30 8.71 38.17
CA GLU A 547 27.50 8.30 38.92
C GLU A 547 27.47 6.78 39.19
N LYS A 548 28.58 6.09 38.90
CA LYS A 548 28.70 4.61 38.95
C LYS A 548 27.84 3.83 37.95
N GLY A 549 27.14 4.52 37.04
CA GLY A 549 26.32 3.91 35.98
C GLY A 549 27.15 3.32 34.84
N GLU A 550 26.52 2.48 34.02
CA GLU A 550 27.12 1.82 32.85
C GLU A 550 26.13 1.83 31.67
N LYS A 551 26.67 1.98 30.46
CA LYS A 551 25.95 1.85 29.19
C LYS A 551 26.69 0.89 28.27
N ILE A 552 25.91 0.12 27.51
CA ILE A 552 26.40 -0.86 26.55
C ILE A 552 26.10 -0.33 25.15
N GLU A 553 27.08 -0.38 24.26
CA GLU A 553 26.96 0.03 22.86
C GLU A 553 27.33 -1.11 21.90
N PRO A 554 26.61 -1.28 20.77
CA PRO A 554 25.56 -0.39 20.26
C PRO A 554 24.19 -0.58 20.92
N ASP A 555 23.59 0.51 21.43
CA ASP A 555 22.18 0.62 21.85
C ASP A 555 21.72 -0.46 22.85
N GLY A 556 22.58 -0.81 23.81
CA GLY A 556 22.31 -1.85 24.80
C GLY A 556 22.52 -3.28 24.30
N ASN A 557 23.08 -3.46 23.11
CA ASN A 557 23.23 -4.75 22.43
C ASN A 557 24.69 -5.01 22.00
N TRP A 558 24.91 -6.18 21.40
CA TRP A 558 26.17 -6.59 20.81
C TRP A 558 26.06 -6.66 19.27
N PHE A 559 27.20 -6.69 18.60
CA PHE A 559 27.29 -6.84 17.14
C PHE A 559 28.24 -7.98 16.75
N GLN A 560 28.01 -8.57 15.58
CA GLN A 560 28.97 -9.49 14.96
C GLN A 560 29.99 -8.70 14.14
N TYR A 561 31.26 -9.10 14.19
CA TYR A 561 32.34 -8.48 13.46
C TYR A 561 33.22 -9.54 12.82
N ASP A 562 33.61 -9.34 11.56
CA ASP A 562 34.38 -10.31 10.77
C ASP A 562 35.90 -10.29 11.06
N GLY A 563 36.34 -9.37 11.92
CA GLY A 563 37.73 -9.16 12.27
C GLY A 563 38.34 -7.98 11.52
N GLY A 564 39.31 -7.31 12.14
CA GLY A 564 39.83 -6.02 11.69
C GLY A 564 40.22 -5.11 12.85
N THR A 565 40.38 -3.83 12.59
CA THR A 565 40.79 -2.86 13.64
C THR A 565 39.59 -2.11 14.17
N ILE A 566 39.29 -2.29 15.46
CA ILE A 566 38.31 -1.46 16.17
C ILE A 566 39.05 -0.27 16.80
N LYS A 567 38.62 0.95 16.50
CA LYS A 567 39.07 2.18 17.16
C LYS A 567 37.91 2.81 17.89
N LEU A 568 38.12 3.15 19.15
CA LEU A 568 37.14 3.81 20.00
C LEU A 568 37.72 5.12 20.51
N ALA A 569 36.90 6.17 20.54
CA ALA A 569 37.20 7.43 21.22
C ALA A 569 35.96 7.87 22.01
N LEU A 570 36.09 7.95 23.32
CA LEU A 570 35.06 8.39 24.25
C LEU A 570 35.35 9.82 24.68
N GLU A 571 34.32 10.65 24.75
CA GLU A 571 34.36 11.98 25.32
C GLU A 571 33.16 12.19 26.26
N GLY A 572 33.42 12.76 27.44
CA GLY A 572 32.41 13.14 28.43
C GLY A 572 32.80 14.46 29.12
N PRO A 573 32.01 14.94 30.10
CA PRO A 573 32.24 16.25 30.72
C PRO A 573 33.52 16.29 31.53
N SER A 574 34.25 17.41 31.49
CA SER A 574 35.59 17.56 32.08
C SER A 574 35.69 17.37 33.59
N ASN A 575 34.57 17.29 34.30
CA ASN A 575 34.47 17.02 35.74
C ASN A 575 34.05 15.58 36.07
N THR A 576 34.16 14.65 35.11
CA THR A 576 33.80 13.24 35.26
C THR A 576 34.99 12.33 34.99
N ASP A 577 34.85 11.06 35.39
CA ASP A 577 35.80 9.98 35.18
C ASP A 577 35.04 8.82 34.54
N PHE A 578 35.19 8.64 33.23
CA PHE A 578 34.44 7.66 32.43
C PHE A 578 35.39 6.64 31.82
N ASP A 579 35.17 5.37 32.13
CA ASP A 579 35.94 4.23 31.64
C ASP A 579 35.33 3.67 30.34
N LEU A 580 36.18 3.12 29.47
CA LEU A 580 35.78 2.48 28.22
C LEU A 580 36.34 1.05 28.11
N LYS A 581 35.51 0.11 27.69
CA LYS A 581 35.87 -1.32 27.56
C LYS A 581 35.36 -1.94 26.27
N ILE A 582 36.12 -2.88 25.72
CA ILE A 582 35.67 -3.79 24.65
C ILE A 582 35.45 -5.17 25.26
N MET A 583 34.26 -5.72 25.04
CA MET A 583 33.85 -7.04 25.52
C MET A 583 33.66 -7.96 24.32
N LYS A 584 34.24 -9.17 24.36
CA LYS A 584 34.11 -10.21 23.31
C LYS A 584 33.41 -11.42 23.90
N TRP A 585 32.55 -12.08 23.12
CA TRP A 585 31.96 -13.36 23.52
C TRP A 585 32.99 -14.50 23.42
N ASP A 586 33.12 -15.31 24.48
CA ASP A 586 34.10 -16.41 24.56
C ASP A 586 33.70 -17.69 23.78
N ASN A 587 32.52 -17.67 23.13
CA ASN A 587 31.92 -18.80 22.43
C ASN A 587 31.58 -20.02 23.31
N GLN A 588 31.54 -19.86 24.63
CA GLN A 588 31.24 -20.91 25.59
C GLN A 588 30.05 -20.52 26.49
N SER A 589 30.14 -19.40 27.22
CA SER A 589 29.01 -18.90 28.04
C SER A 589 29.17 -17.48 28.60
N SER A 590 30.26 -16.75 28.30
CA SER A 590 30.53 -15.47 28.97
C SER A 590 31.12 -14.39 28.06
N TRP A 591 30.88 -13.13 28.45
CA TRP A 591 31.54 -11.96 27.87
C TRP A 591 32.84 -11.69 28.62
N VAL A 592 33.94 -11.61 27.88
CA VAL A 592 35.27 -11.34 28.43
C VAL A 592 35.78 -9.99 27.96
N GLN A 593 36.40 -9.23 28.86
CA GLN A 593 37.04 -7.96 28.53
C GLN A 593 38.30 -8.24 27.70
N VAL A 594 38.36 -7.70 26.49
CA VAL A 594 39.49 -7.87 25.56
C VAL A 594 40.35 -6.62 25.41
N ALA A 595 39.81 -5.44 25.75
CA ALA A 595 40.56 -4.20 25.85
C ALA A 595 39.85 -3.23 26.81
N ALA A 596 40.60 -2.32 27.44
CA ALA A 596 40.06 -1.26 28.27
C ALA A 596 40.97 -0.02 28.28
N SER A 597 40.37 1.14 28.53
CA SER A 597 41.04 2.39 28.83
C SER A 597 40.27 3.04 30.00
N GLU A 598 40.99 3.26 31.11
CA GLU A 598 40.44 3.59 32.44
C GLU A 598 41.29 4.70 33.09
N ALA A 599 41.59 5.75 32.33
CA ALA A 599 42.29 6.92 32.85
C ALA A 599 41.33 7.76 33.71
N SER A 600 41.87 8.57 34.63
CA SER A 600 41.07 9.28 35.63
C SER A 600 40.30 10.51 35.09
N GLY A 601 39.85 10.48 33.84
CA GLY A 601 39.25 11.60 33.13
C GLY A 601 38.05 11.16 32.29
N SER A 602 37.44 12.09 31.58
CA SER A 602 36.22 11.83 30.81
C SER A 602 36.49 11.48 29.34
N SER A 603 37.75 11.30 28.96
CA SER A 603 38.16 11.01 27.60
C SER A 603 39.00 9.75 27.55
N GLU A 604 38.55 8.77 26.78
CA GLU A 604 39.21 7.47 26.64
C GLU A 604 39.43 7.12 25.18
N SER A 605 40.46 6.33 24.88
CA SER A 605 40.65 5.83 23.52
C SER A 605 41.22 4.43 23.50
N ILE A 606 40.72 3.59 22.59
CA ILE A 606 41.18 2.22 22.40
C ILE A 606 41.42 1.99 20.92
N THR A 607 42.54 1.35 20.56
CA THR A 607 42.73 0.74 19.25
C THR A 607 43.03 -0.73 19.45
N TYR A 608 42.19 -1.60 18.92
CA TYR A 608 42.22 -3.04 19.16
C TYR A 608 42.14 -3.82 17.85
N GLN A 609 43.04 -4.78 17.66
CA GLN A 609 42.95 -5.74 16.56
C GLN A 609 42.01 -6.87 16.96
N ALA A 610 40.80 -6.85 16.42
CA ALA A 610 39.76 -7.82 16.70
C ALA A 610 39.81 -8.98 15.71
N GLU A 611 39.62 -10.19 16.23
CA GLU A 611 39.33 -11.37 15.42
C GLU A 611 37.83 -11.44 15.10
N GLN A 612 37.42 -12.35 14.20
CA GLN A 612 36.01 -12.62 13.99
C GLN A 612 35.32 -13.04 15.30
N GLY A 613 34.14 -12.47 15.58
CA GLY A 613 33.39 -12.79 16.79
C GLY A 613 32.28 -11.78 17.09
N TYR A 614 31.72 -11.87 18.30
CA TYR A 614 30.70 -10.95 18.79
C TYR A 614 31.30 -10.01 19.82
N TYR A 615 30.95 -8.73 19.72
CA TYR A 615 31.50 -7.65 20.53
C TYR A 615 30.43 -6.68 21.04
N TYR A 616 30.68 -6.06 22.17
CA TYR A 616 30.02 -4.81 22.58
C TYR A 616 31.03 -3.89 23.27
N PHE A 617 30.69 -2.62 23.41
CA PHE A 617 31.47 -1.63 24.15
C PHE A 617 30.75 -1.26 25.44
N SER A 618 31.48 -1.18 26.54
CA SER A 618 30.95 -0.69 27.82
C SER A 618 31.54 0.69 28.10
N VAL A 619 30.67 1.66 28.35
CA VAL A 619 31.00 3.00 28.82
C VAL A 619 30.51 3.12 30.26
N LYS A 620 31.41 3.39 31.20
CA LYS A 620 31.09 3.33 32.63
C LYS A 620 31.55 4.59 33.35
N SER A 621 30.70 5.13 34.22
CA SER A 621 31.11 6.19 35.13
C SER A 621 31.88 5.60 36.31
N TYR A 622 33.16 5.95 36.45
CA TYR A 622 33.88 5.75 37.70
C TYR A 622 33.53 6.86 38.69
N SER A 623 33.43 8.11 38.26
CA SER A 623 32.91 9.20 39.10
C SER A 623 32.26 10.32 38.27
N GLY A 624 31.28 11.01 38.87
CA GLY A 624 30.52 12.05 38.19
C GLY A 624 29.45 11.51 37.22
N SER A 625 28.64 12.41 36.67
CA SER A 625 27.51 12.08 35.79
C SER A 625 27.44 13.05 34.62
N GLY A 626 26.95 12.59 33.47
CA GLY A 626 26.76 13.44 32.31
C GLY A 626 26.60 12.69 31.01
N GLN A 627 26.48 13.44 29.91
CA GLN A 627 26.39 12.90 28.56
C GLN A 627 27.77 12.49 28.05
N TYR A 628 27.87 11.36 27.36
CA TYR A 628 29.06 10.94 26.63
C TYR A 628 28.80 10.86 25.13
N GLN A 629 29.89 10.91 24.37
CA GLN A 629 29.97 10.58 22.96
C GLN A 629 31.04 9.49 22.76
N LEU A 630 30.68 8.38 22.14
CA LEU A 630 31.59 7.29 21.78
C LEU A 630 31.67 7.17 20.26
N SER A 631 32.80 7.58 19.69
CA SER A 631 33.12 7.35 18.27
C SER A 631 33.74 5.96 18.10
N VAL A 632 33.22 5.18 17.15
CA VAL A 632 33.59 3.78 16.88
C VAL A 632 33.93 3.62 15.41
N THR A 633 35.19 3.41 15.09
CA THR A 633 35.62 2.95 13.76
C THR A 633 35.82 1.45 13.78
N LYS A 634 35.20 0.70 12.86
CA LYS A 634 35.32 -0.76 12.76
C LYS A 634 35.56 -1.21 11.33
#